data_AF-A0A5N6NK27-F1
#
_entry.id   AF-A0A5N6NK27-F1
#
_cell.length_a   1.000
_cell.length_b   1.000
_cell.length_c   1.000
_cell.angle_alpha   90.00
_cell.angle_beta   90.00
_cell.angle_gamma   90.00
#
_symmetry.space_group_name_H-M   'P 1'
#
loop_
_entity.id
_entity.type
_entity.pdbx_description
1 polymer ?
#
loop_
_entity_poly.entity_id
_entity_poly.type
_entity_poly.pdbx_seq_one_letter_code
_entity_poly.pdbx_strand_id
1 'polypeptide(L)'
;MAASGTSTDRINGDDASSLITDISHDHLFSILLLLPLESILSFAMTCKKTITLTRSHTLWKSLCARDWGHSTVDTIITASSPSSSSSSLDWNRLYQRLRNLDRVSCFELTDTFGPSPRASHSLNFFSGCLLLFGGGCEGGRHLDDTWIAYVGDSYKRTVTWQRIISGGPSGRFGHSCAVIGSCLVLFGGINDSGMRQNDTWIAQEENNSTFSWRLLEVGPVAPPPRGAHACCSIDNRRMLIHGGIGLSGTRLGDTWVLFLSENLSFGTWHQTVSHPAPSPRSGHTLTCIGESRTVLFGGRGMGYEVLDDVWYFDSSEEHLGWVAVLFEPMDIAAALARVGHSASLISGGRVLIYGGEDSYRHRKDDFWLLDIQHGRRVWRRLKCEGYQPRSRSFHRACADESGCYLYVFGGMVDGILQPAEPSGLRFDGQLFVVELLI
;
A
#
# COMPACT_ATOMS: atom_id res chain seq x y z
N MET A 1 86.64 -1.80 -32.16
CA MET A 1 85.94 -1.58 -30.88
C MET A 1 84.56 -1.03 -31.24
N ALA A 2 83.54 -1.90 -31.17
CA ALA A 2 82.40 -1.80 -30.23
C ALA A 2 81.44 -0.65 -30.61
N ALA A 3 80.30 -0.86 -31.29
CA ALA A 3 79.08 -1.64 -30.99
C ALA A 3 77.94 -0.76 -30.43
N SER A 4 76.71 -1.14 -30.81
CA SER A 4 75.37 -0.67 -30.41
C SER A 4 74.88 0.60 -31.12
N GLY A 5 73.74 0.62 -31.82
CA GLY A 5 72.57 -0.26 -31.78
C GLY A 5 71.35 0.55 -31.33
N THR A 6 70.80 1.39 -32.20
CA THR A 6 69.55 2.12 -31.93
C THR A 6 68.36 1.17 -32.12
N SER A 7 67.98 0.55 -31.00
CA SER A 7 66.71 -0.16 -30.83
C SER A 7 65.55 0.81 -31.00
N THR A 8 64.72 0.55 -32.01
CA THR A 8 63.36 1.08 -32.10
C THR A 8 62.55 0.46 -30.97
N ASP A 9 62.26 1.24 -29.94
CA ASP A 9 61.28 0.84 -28.92
C ASP A 9 59.90 0.79 -29.58
N ARG A 10 59.56 -0.43 -30.02
CA ARG A 10 58.17 -0.86 -30.16
C ARG A 10 57.57 -0.74 -28.77
N ILE A 11 56.65 0.20 -28.63
CA ILE A 11 55.68 0.22 -27.53
C ILE A 11 54.91 -1.10 -27.67
N ASN A 12 55.37 -2.12 -26.95
CA ASN A 12 54.63 -3.35 -26.74
C ASN A 12 53.31 -2.93 -26.07
N GLY A 13 52.20 -3.36 -26.68
CA GLY A 13 50.90 -3.24 -26.08
C GLY A 13 50.89 -4.02 -24.78
N ASP A 14 51.00 -3.30 -23.66
CA ASP A 14 50.49 -3.81 -22.41
C ASP A 14 48.97 -3.97 -22.59
N ASP A 15 48.52 -5.21 -22.40
CA ASP A 15 47.13 -5.54 -22.12
C ASP A 15 46.62 -4.55 -21.07
N ALA A 16 45.89 -3.53 -21.52
CA ALA A 16 45.07 -2.73 -20.64
C ALA A 16 43.93 -3.66 -20.19
N SER A 17 44.20 -4.54 -19.21
CA SER A 17 43.15 -5.14 -18.41
C SER A 17 42.26 -3.98 -18.00
N SER A 18 41.00 -4.02 -18.41
CA SER A 18 40.10 -2.92 -18.07
C SER A 18 40.12 -2.77 -16.56
N LEU A 19 40.35 -1.57 -16.02
CA LEU A 19 40.45 -1.36 -14.56
C LEU A 19 39.22 -1.92 -13.80
N ILE A 20 38.08 -2.04 -14.50
CA ILE A 20 36.84 -2.66 -14.00
C ILE A 20 36.93 -4.17 -13.81
N THR A 21 37.71 -4.89 -14.63
CA THR A 21 37.90 -6.34 -14.47
C THR A 21 38.76 -6.69 -13.26
N ASP A 22 39.57 -5.75 -12.77
CA ASP A 22 40.47 -5.95 -11.64
C ASP A 22 39.81 -5.70 -10.28
N ILE A 23 38.61 -5.10 -10.25
CA ILE A 23 37.80 -4.93 -9.03
C ILE A 23 37.39 -6.32 -8.50
N SER A 24 37.54 -6.56 -7.19
CA SER A 24 37.12 -7.83 -6.57
C SER A 24 35.62 -8.10 -6.76
N HIS A 25 35.22 -9.37 -6.72
CA HIS A 25 33.82 -9.76 -6.91
C HIS A 25 32.89 -9.07 -5.88
N ASP A 26 33.33 -9.00 -4.62
CA ASP A 26 32.55 -8.41 -3.53
C ASP A 26 32.37 -6.90 -3.70
N HIS A 27 33.42 -6.17 -4.08
CA HIS A 27 33.31 -4.75 -4.37
C HIS A 27 32.39 -4.49 -5.56
N LEU A 28 32.49 -5.31 -6.61
CA LEU A 28 31.63 -5.20 -7.78
C LEU A 28 30.16 -5.48 -7.44
N PHE A 29 29.91 -6.46 -6.57
CA PHE A 29 28.58 -6.76 -6.05
C PHE A 29 27.99 -5.58 -5.27
N SER A 30 28.76 -5.00 -4.33
CA SER A 30 28.33 -3.82 -3.56
C SER A 30 28.06 -2.62 -4.46
N ILE A 31 28.92 -2.37 -5.46
CA ILE A 31 28.70 -1.30 -6.45
C ILE A 31 27.37 -1.53 -7.18
N LEU A 32 27.11 -2.74 -7.68
CA LEU A 32 25.88 -3.04 -8.41
C LEU A 32 24.62 -2.81 -7.56
N LEU A 33 24.67 -3.07 -6.25
CA LEU A 33 23.54 -2.81 -5.35
C LEU A 33 23.24 -1.31 -5.16
N LEU A 34 24.19 -0.43 -5.44
CA LEU A 34 23.99 1.02 -5.37
C LEU A 34 23.44 1.60 -6.69
N LEU A 35 23.47 0.82 -7.77
CA LEU A 35 23.12 1.29 -9.10
C LEU A 35 21.62 1.13 -9.39
N PRO A 36 21.02 2.06 -10.15
CA PRO A 36 19.73 1.84 -10.80
C PRO A 36 19.79 0.60 -11.70
N LEU A 37 18.64 -0.06 -11.90
CA LEU A 37 18.59 -1.31 -12.66
C LEU A 37 19.12 -1.14 -14.09
N GLU A 38 18.79 -0.04 -14.75
CA GLU A 38 19.23 0.28 -16.11
C GLU A 38 20.75 0.30 -16.21
N SER A 39 21.42 0.84 -15.18
CA SER A 39 22.87 0.84 -15.07
C SER A 39 23.41 -0.57 -14.83
N ILE A 40 22.77 -1.39 -13.99
CA ILE A 40 23.15 -2.80 -13.78
C ILE A 40 23.05 -3.59 -15.09
N LEU A 41 21.95 -3.43 -15.83
CA LEU A 41 21.73 -4.10 -17.11
C LEU A 41 22.74 -3.63 -18.17
N SER A 42 23.07 -2.33 -18.20
CA SER A 42 24.13 -1.82 -19.07
C SER A 42 25.49 -2.40 -18.70
N PHE A 43 25.76 -2.54 -17.40
CA PHE A 43 26.99 -3.12 -16.88
C PHE A 43 27.12 -4.62 -17.18
N ALA A 44 26.00 -5.35 -17.21
CA ALA A 44 25.96 -6.75 -17.64
C ALA A 44 26.49 -6.97 -19.05
N MET A 45 26.40 -5.95 -19.91
CA MET A 45 26.78 -6.03 -21.32
C MET A 45 28.26 -5.74 -21.58
N THR A 46 29.04 -5.39 -20.55
CA THR A 46 30.42 -4.93 -20.72
C THR A 46 31.47 -6.05 -20.74
N CYS A 47 31.35 -7.09 -19.90
CA CYS A 47 32.31 -8.20 -19.88
C CYS A 47 31.76 -9.51 -19.30
N LYS A 48 32.53 -10.61 -19.44
CA LYS A 48 32.16 -11.94 -18.93
C LYS A 48 32.02 -12.00 -17.40
N LYS A 49 32.76 -11.17 -16.68
CA LYS A 49 32.70 -11.12 -15.21
C LYS A 49 31.39 -10.48 -14.75
N THR A 50 31.00 -9.36 -15.37
CA THR A 50 29.77 -8.63 -15.04
C THR A 50 28.53 -9.40 -15.47
N ILE A 51 28.52 -10.01 -16.66
CA ILE A 51 27.39 -10.83 -17.10
C ILE A 51 27.12 -12.02 -16.16
N THR A 52 28.18 -12.62 -15.60
CA THR A 52 28.07 -13.74 -14.66
C THR A 52 27.46 -13.28 -13.34
N LEU A 53 27.94 -12.15 -12.81
CA LEU A 53 27.39 -11.50 -11.62
C LEU A 53 25.91 -11.13 -11.79
N THR A 54 25.53 -10.54 -12.92
CA THR A 54 24.14 -10.14 -13.19
C THR A 54 23.22 -11.31 -13.51
N ARG A 55 23.75 -12.53 -13.63
CA ARG A 55 22.97 -13.77 -13.70
C ARG A 55 22.89 -14.50 -12.35
N SER A 56 23.59 -14.00 -11.33
CA SER A 56 23.61 -14.61 -10.01
C SER A 56 22.27 -14.46 -9.31
N HIS A 57 21.73 -15.57 -8.82
CA HIS A 57 20.55 -15.58 -7.95
C HIS A 57 20.78 -14.68 -6.71
N THR A 58 21.98 -14.66 -6.14
CA THR A 58 22.30 -13.86 -4.95
C THR A 58 22.13 -12.38 -5.23
N LEU A 59 22.60 -11.89 -6.39
CA LEU A 59 22.45 -10.47 -6.75
C LEU A 59 20.97 -10.11 -6.86
N TRP A 60 20.19 -10.90 -7.60
CA TRP A 60 18.77 -10.60 -7.79
C TRP A 60 17.98 -10.70 -6.48
N LYS A 61 18.25 -11.67 -5.61
CA LYS A 61 17.66 -11.72 -4.27
C LYS A 61 17.99 -10.45 -3.47
N SER A 62 19.24 -9.98 -3.52
CA SER A 62 19.65 -8.74 -2.85
C SER A 62 19.01 -7.48 -3.45
N LEU A 63 18.83 -7.42 -4.77
CA LEU A 63 18.10 -6.34 -5.43
C LEU A 63 16.61 -6.33 -5.04
N CYS A 64 15.99 -7.50 -4.94
CA CYS A 64 14.62 -7.64 -4.43
C CYS A 64 14.53 -7.16 -2.98
N ALA A 65 15.47 -7.54 -2.11
CA ALA A 65 15.46 -7.11 -0.71
C ALA A 65 15.68 -5.59 -0.58
N ARG A 66 16.56 -5.02 -1.40
CA ARG A 66 16.78 -3.57 -1.49
C ARG A 66 15.52 -2.81 -1.93
N ASP A 67 14.85 -3.29 -2.97
CA ASP A 67 13.75 -2.55 -3.60
C ASP A 67 12.38 -2.82 -2.94
N TRP A 68 12.19 -4.01 -2.37
CA TRP A 68 10.90 -4.48 -1.87
C TRP A 68 10.87 -4.64 -0.34
N GLY A 69 12.03 -4.57 0.31
CA GLY A 69 12.18 -4.82 1.74
C GLY A 69 12.49 -6.29 2.05
N HIS A 70 13.25 -6.49 3.13
CA HIS A 70 13.68 -7.82 3.58
C HIS A 70 12.49 -8.71 4.00
N SER A 71 11.51 -8.14 4.71
CA SER A 71 10.32 -8.87 5.16
C SER A 71 9.54 -9.48 4.00
N THR A 72 9.29 -8.71 2.93
CA THR A 72 8.61 -9.21 1.73
C THR A 72 9.37 -10.36 1.07
N VAL A 73 10.70 -10.25 0.98
CA VAL A 73 11.56 -11.32 0.43
C VAL A 73 11.47 -12.60 1.28
N ASP A 74 11.50 -12.48 2.61
CA ASP A 74 11.41 -13.62 3.52
C ASP A 74 10.03 -14.31 3.46
N THR A 75 8.95 -13.53 3.34
CA THR A 75 7.60 -14.06 3.12
C THR A 75 7.51 -14.84 1.81
N ILE A 76 8.04 -14.29 0.71
CA ILE A 76 8.04 -14.96 -0.60
C ILE A 76 8.82 -16.30 -0.54
N ILE A 77 9.96 -16.34 0.17
CA ILE A 77 10.74 -17.57 0.36
C ILE A 77 9.94 -18.62 1.11
N THR A 78 9.27 -18.20 2.18
CA THR A 78 8.49 -19.10 3.04
C THR A 78 7.30 -19.68 2.27
N ALA A 79 6.57 -18.84 1.53
CA ALA A 79 5.46 -19.24 0.68
C ALA A 79 5.88 -20.17 -0.48
N SER A 80 7.11 -20.05 -0.97
CA SER A 80 7.64 -20.86 -2.08
C SER A 80 8.19 -22.22 -1.63
N SER A 81 8.23 -22.51 -0.33
CA SER A 81 8.89 -23.70 0.25
C SER A 81 8.00 -24.89 0.68
N PRO A 82 6.70 -25.03 0.36
CA PRO A 82 5.93 -26.16 0.85
C PRO A 82 6.12 -27.40 -0.05
N SER A 83 6.93 -28.34 0.41
CA SER A 83 6.98 -29.75 -0.01
C SER A 83 7.44 -30.09 -1.45
N SER A 84 8.60 -30.76 -1.52
CA SER A 84 9.15 -31.55 -2.64
C SER A 84 9.84 -30.82 -3.82
N SER A 85 11.13 -31.15 -3.97
CA SER A 85 11.99 -31.06 -5.17
C SER A 85 12.05 -29.76 -6.00
N SER A 86 13.13 -29.01 -5.77
CA SER A 86 14.05 -28.50 -6.81
C SER A 86 13.50 -27.59 -7.93
N SER A 87 12.95 -26.44 -7.58
CA SER A 87 13.23 -25.24 -8.37
C SER A 87 13.52 -24.07 -7.44
N SER A 88 14.78 -23.63 -7.38
CA SER A 88 15.11 -22.36 -6.72
C SER A 88 14.31 -21.24 -7.38
N LEU A 89 13.65 -20.41 -6.58
CA LEU A 89 12.92 -19.25 -7.06
C LEU A 89 13.82 -18.39 -7.97
N ASP A 90 13.39 -18.14 -9.20
CA ASP A 90 14.13 -17.28 -10.13
C ASP A 90 13.82 -15.80 -9.84
N TRP A 91 14.59 -15.20 -8.93
CA TRP A 91 14.44 -13.80 -8.54
C TRP A 91 14.57 -12.82 -9.71
N ASN A 92 15.38 -13.13 -10.72
CA ASN A 92 15.51 -12.27 -11.90
C ASN A 92 14.18 -12.23 -12.66
N ARG A 93 13.64 -13.41 -12.97
CA ARG A 93 12.35 -13.52 -13.67
C ARG A 93 11.22 -12.88 -12.87
N LEU A 94 11.17 -13.11 -11.56
CA LEU A 94 10.21 -12.50 -10.65
C LEU A 94 10.31 -10.97 -10.68
N TYR A 95 11.53 -10.43 -10.56
CA TYR A 95 11.76 -8.99 -10.59
C TYR A 95 11.32 -8.37 -11.92
N GLN A 96 11.67 -9.00 -13.05
CA GLN A 96 11.27 -8.54 -14.38
C GLN A 96 9.75 -8.55 -14.57
N ARG A 97 9.06 -9.60 -14.11
CA ARG A 97 7.60 -9.71 -14.19
C ARG A 97 6.92 -8.60 -13.39
N LEU A 98 7.33 -8.41 -12.13
CA LEU A 98 6.81 -7.32 -11.30
C LEU A 98 7.09 -5.96 -11.93
N ARG A 99 8.30 -5.71 -12.41
CA ARG A 99 8.64 -4.43 -13.07
C ARG A 99 7.78 -4.13 -14.30
N ASN A 100 7.43 -5.17 -15.06
CA ASN A 100 6.63 -5.06 -16.27
C ASN A 100 5.15 -5.40 -16.07
N LEU A 101 4.67 -5.39 -14.82
CA LEU A 101 3.27 -5.67 -14.49
C LEU A 101 2.35 -4.78 -15.33
N ASP A 102 1.52 -5.42 -16.16
CA ASP A 102 0.55 -4.79 -17.05
C ASP A 102 -0.88 -5.32 -16.82
N ARG A 103 -1.03 -6.29 -15.91
CA ARG A 103 -2.24 -7.04 -15.67
C ARG A 103 -2.34 -7.58 -14.24
N VAL A 104 -3.56 -7.84 -13.82
CA VAL A 104 -3.92 -8.53 -12.58
C VAL A 104 -4.98 -9.59 -12.88
N SER A 105 -5.00 -10.65 -12.08
CA SER A 105 -6.07 -11.65 -12.11
C SER A 105 -7.01 -11.42 -10.95
N CYS A 106 -8.31 -11.37 -11.20
CA CYS A 106 -9.29 -11.26 -10.13
C CYS A 106 -10.07 -12.56 -9.96
N PHE A 107 -10.40 -12.87 -8.69
CA PHE A 107 -11.23 -14.01 -8.31
C PHE A 107 -12.22 -13.59 -7.23
N GLU A 108 -13.49 -13.90 -7.44
CA GLU A 108 -14.49 -13.79 -6.39
C GLU A 108 -14.25 -14.87 -5.34
N LEU A 109 -14.34 -14.49 -4.06
CA LEU A 109 -14.31 -15.43 -2.94
C LEU A 109 -15.73 -15.70 -2.48
N THR A 110 -16.06 -16.98 -2.31
CA THR A 110 -17.33 -17.36 -1.69
C THR A 110 -17.24 -17.12 -0.19
N ASP A 111 -18.18 -16.36 0.36
CA ASP A 111 -18.47 -16.36 1.79
C ASP A 111 -19.82 -17.04 2.05
N THR A 112 -19.96 -17.69 3.20
CA THR A 112 -21.19 -18.41 3.56
C THR A 112 -21.97 -17.70 4.67
N PHE A 113 -21.29 -16.93 5.52
CA PHE A 113 -21.86 -16.14 6.64
C PHE A 113 -20.98 -14.92 6.95
N GLY A 114 -20.83 -14.01 5.99
CA GLY A 114 -19.94 -12.84 6.08
C GLY A 114 -20.55 -11.57 6.68
N PRO A 115 -19.72 -10.51 6.81
CA PRO A 115 -20.19 -9.17 7.14
C PRO A 115 -21.25 -8.69 6.15
N SER A 116 -22.24 -7.94 6.64
CA SER A 116 -23.24 -7.31 5.76
C SER A 116 -22.61 -6.32 4.75
N PRO A 117 -23.28 -6.04 3.62
CA PRO A 117 -22.89 -4.99 2.68
C PRO A 117 -22.67 -3.64 3.36
N ARG A 118 -21.54 -2.98 3.06
CA ARG A 118 -21.11 -1.76 3.77
C ARG A 118 -20.06 -0.95 3.00
N ALA A 119 -19.94 0.34 3.32
CA ALA A 119 -18.86 1.20 2.83
C ALA A 119 -18.23 2.04 3.94
N SER A 120 -17.05 2.61 3.66
CA SER A 120 -16.26 3.40 4.61
C SER A 120 -15.97 2.66 5.93
N HIS A 121 -15.91 1.33 5.87
CA HIS A 121 -15.41 0.46 6.94
C HIS A 121 -13.88 0.47 6.93
N SER A 122 -13.26 -0.30 7.82
CA SER A 122 -11.85 -0.69 7.73
C SER A 122 -11.73 -2.17 7.38
N LEU A 123 -10.75 -2.52 6.55
CA LEU A 123 -10.33 -3.89 6.25
C LEU A 123 -8.81 -3.92 6.34
N ASN A 124 -8.26 -4.82 7.16
CA ASN A 124 -6.83 -4.94 7.41
C ASN A 124 -6.41 -6.41 7.30
N PHE A 125 -5.18 -6.65 6.84
CA PHE A 125 -4.57 -7.98 6.89
C PHE A 125 -3.58 -8.03 8.05
N PHE A 126 -3.73 -8.99 8.96
CA PHE A 126 -2.88 -9.13 10.13
C PHE A 126 -2.83 -10.60 10.57
N SER A 127 -1.62 -11.15 10.76
CA SER A 127 -1.39 -12.54 11.17
C SER A 127 -2.17 -13.56 10.33
N GLY A 128 -2.09 -13.47 8.99
CA GLY A 128 -2.82 -14.35 8.07
C GLY A 128 -4.35 -14.18 8.05
N CYS A 129 -4.89 -13.18 8.75
CA CYS A 129 -6.33 -12.94 8.87
C CYS A 129 -6.75 -11.60 8.25
N LEU A 130 -7.95 -11.58 7.67
CA LEU A 130 -8.68 -10.35 7.40
C LEU A 130 -9.41 -9.90 8.65
N LEU A 131 -9.21 -8.65 9.06
CA LEU A 131 -9.97 -8.00 10.12
C LEU A 131 -10.76 -6.82 9.57
N LEU A 132 -12.07 -6.88 9.76
CA LEU A 132 -13.01 -5.86 9.33
C LEU A 132 -13.69 -5.22 10.55
N PHE A 133 -13.84 -3.89 10.52
CA PHE A 133 -14.61 -3.17 11.54
C PHE A 133 -15.47 -2.05 10.94
N GLY A 134 -16.71 -2.00 11.43
CA GLY A 134 -17.66 -0.92 11.22
C GLY A 134 -18.08 -0.67 9.77
N GLY A 135 -18.35 0.59 9.43
CA GLY A 135 -18.85 1.03 8.13
C GLY A 135 -20.33 1.42 8.14
N GLY A 136 -20.75 2.19 7.14
CA GLY A 136 -22.17 2.50 6.90
C GLY A 136 -22.83 1.41 6.05
N CYS A 137 -24.08 1.10 6.34
CA CYS A 137 -24.88 0.13 5.57
C CYS A 137 -26.23 0.70 5.13
N GLU A 138 -26.99 -0.12 4.38
CA GLU A 138 -28.37 0.22 4.03
C GLU A 138 -29.21 0.52 5.29
N GLY A 139 -30.14 1.47 5.17
CA GLY A 139 -30.93 1.97 6.30
C GLY A 139 -30.23 3.03 7.16
N GLY A 140 -29.00 3.42 6.83
CA GLY A 140 -28.30 4.55 7.47
C GLY A 140 -27.69 4.25 8.84
N ARG A 141 -27.62 2.96 9.22
CA ARG A 141 -26.92 2.51 10.42
C ARG A 141 -25.42 2.47 10.15
N HIS A 142 -24.64 2.85 11.16
CA HIS A 142 -23.20 2.66 11.21
C HIS A 142 -22.89 1.49 12.14
N LEU A 143 -22.13 0.54 11.61
CA LEU A 143 -21.90 -0.74 12.22
C LEU A 143 -20.76 -0.65 13.26
N ASP A 144 -20.86 -1.47 14.30
CA ASP A 144 -19.92 -1.62 15.42
C ASP A 144 -19.34 -3.04 15.51
N ASP A 145 -19.62 -3.87 14.51
CA ASP A 145 -19.20 -5.26 14.46
C ASP A 145 -17.75 -5.40 14.01
N THR A 146 -17.03 -6.30 14.68
CA THR A 146 -15.71 -6.76 14.26
C THR A 146 -15.84 -8.15 13.66
N TRP A 147 -15.24 -8.36 12.49
CA TRP A 147 -15.20 -9.65 11.82
C TRP A 147 -13.77 -10.05 11.54
N ILE A 148 -13.49 -11.34 11.73
CA ILE A 148 -12.22 -11.96 11.38
C ILE A 148 -12.42 -13.10 10.41
N ALA A 149 -11.49 -13.25 9.47
CA ALA A 149 -11.47 -14.35 8.53
C ALA A 149 -10.03 -14.81 8.30
N TYR A 150 -9.72 -16.06 8.67
CA TYR A 150 -8.44 -16.66 8.36
C TYR A 150 -8.38 -16.97 6.86
N VAL A 151 -7.32 -16.52 6.18
CA VAL A 151 -7.18 -16.74 4.73
C VAL A 151 -6.21 -17.88 4.42
N GLY A 152 -5.12 -18.04 5.19
CA GLY A 152 -4.18 -19.16 5.12
C GLY A 152 -3.50 -19.40 3.75
N ASP A 153 -2.50 -20.29 3.75
CA ASP A 153 -1.66 -20.58 2.56
C ASP A 153 -2.34 -21.40 1.45
N SER A 154 -3.54 -21.93 1.72
CA SER A 154 -4.26 -22.76 0.78
C SER A 154 -5.22 -21.90 -0.04
N TYR A 155 -5.13 -21.97 -1.38
CA TYR A 155 -6.00 -21.41 -2.44
C TYR A 155 -7.52 -21.72 -2.31
N LYS A 156 -8.06 -21.67 -1.10
CA LYS A 156 -9.48 -21.82 -0.85
C LYS A 156 -10.12 -20.56 -1.37
N ARG A 157 -10.90 -20.70 -2.45
CA ARG A 157 -11.82 -19.68 -2.95
C ARG A 157 -12.98 -19.41 -1.97
N THR A 158 -12.81 -19.75 -0.70
CA THR A 158 -13.83 -19.69 0.33
C THR A 158 -13.22 -19.17 1.59
N VAL A 159 -13.84 -18.13 2.14
CA VAL A 159 -13.42 -17.49 3.39
C VAL A 159 -14.52 -17.66 4.41
N THR A 160 -14.14 -18.10 5.60
CA THR A 160 -15.08 -18.27 6.72
C THR A 160 -14.90 -17.11 7.69
N TRP A 161 -15.87 -16.21 7.69
CA TRP A 161 -15.93 -15.11 8.64
C TRP A 161 -16.43 -15.57 10.00
N GLN A 162 -15.88 -14.96 11.04
CA GLN A 162 -16.30 -15.09 12.42
C GLN A 162 -16.49 -13.71 13.01
N ARG A 163 -17.65 -13.49 13.65
CA ARG A 163 -17.91 -12.25 14.36
C ARG A 163 -17.25 -12.31 15.73
N ILE A 164 -16.45 -11.30 16.05
CA ILE A 164 -15.82 -11.16 17.35
C ILE A 164 -16.74 -10.34 18.26
N ILE A 165 -16.92 -10.80 19.51
CA ILE A 165 -17.67 -10.13 20.55
C ILE A 165 -16.68 -9.76 21.66
N SER A 166 -15.96 -8.64 21.52
CA SER A 166 -14.92 -8.23 22.47
C SER A 166 -15.08 -6.79 22.98
N GLY A 167 -16.30 -6.24 22.91
CA GLY A 167 -16.49 -4.80 23.10
C GLY A 167 -15.76 -4.02 21.99
N GLY A 168 -15.67 -2.69 22.14
CA GLY A 168 -14.89 -1.87 21.23
C GLY A 168 -15.52 -0.53 20.90
N PRO A 169 -15.04 0.13 19.83
CA PRO A 169 -15.56 1.42 19.41
C PRO A 169 -17.04 1.31 19.04
N SER A 170 -17.80 2.37 19.33
CA SER A 170 -19.20 2.49 18.89
C SER A 170 -19.33 2.44 17.36
N GLY A 171 -20.55 2.17 16.89
CA GLY A 171 -20.85 2.11 15.46
C GLY A 171 -20.46 3.37 14.71
N ARG A 172 -19.67 3.20 13.64
CA ARG A 172 -19.08 4.34 12.91
C ARG A 172 -18.64 3.99 11.49
N PHE A 173 -18.49 5.03 10.67
CA PHE A 173 -17.89 4.95 9.35
C PHE A 173 -16.87 6.07 9.13
N GLY A 174 -16.03 5.91 8.10
CA GLY A 174 -15.01 6.91 7.74
C GLY A 174 -13.93 7.08 8.81
N HIS A 175 -13.84 6.14 9.75
CA HIS A 175 -12.69 6.01 10.63
C HIS A 175 -11.47 5.53 9.84
N SER A 176 -10.31 5.73 10.44
CA SER A 176 -9.06 5.12 10.00
C SER A 176 -8.76 3.91 10.86
N CYS A 177 -8.16 2.89 10.26
CA CYS A 177 -7.58 1.78 10.99
C CYS A 177 -6.34 1.30 10.24
N ALA A 178 -5.24 1.08 10.95
CA ALA A 178 -3.98 0.61 10.38
C ALA A 178 -3.34 -0.45 11.28
N VAL A 179 -2.63 -1.39 10.67
CA VAL A 179 -1.76 -2.34 11.37
C VAL A 179 -0.44 -1.65 11.71
N ILE A 180 -0.07 -1.67 12.99
CA ILE A 180 1.14 -1.05 13.52
C ILE A 180 1.86 -2.07 14.40
N GLY A 181 2.96 -2.64 13.89
CA GLY A 181 3.67 -3.71 14.56
C GLY A 181 2.75 -4.92 14.79
N SER A 182 2.44 -5.19 16.06
CA SER A 182 1.62 -6.34 16.49
C SER A 182 0.18 -5.97 16.88
N CYS A 183 -0.33 -4.81 16.45
CA CYS A 183 -1.67 -4.36 16.80
C CYS A 183 -2.37 -3.64 15.65
N LEU A 184 -3.69 -3.49 15.76
CA LEU A 184 -4.47 -2.56 14.94
C LEU A 184 -4.73 -1.30 15.75
N VAL A 185 -4.57 -0.12 15.14
CA VAL A 185 -4.95 1.15 15.74
C VAL A 185 -6.06 1.78 14.94
N LEU A 186 -7.15 2.19 15.61
CA LEU A 186 -8.29 2.88 15.02
C LEU A 186 -8.38 4.31 15.55
N PHE A 187 -8.68 5.27 14.69
CA PHE A 187 -8.90 6.66 15.06
C PHE A 187 -10.15 7.26 14.40
N GLY A 188 -10.93 7.98 15.20
CA GLY A 188 -12.02 8.84 14.77
C GLY A 188 -13.17 8.10 14.08
N GLY A 189 -13.76 8.74 13.07
CA GLY A 189 -14.98 8.28 12.39
C GLY A 189 -16.21 9.10 12.75
N ILE A 190 -17.34 8.75 12.14
CA ILE A 190 -18.65 9.40 12.34
C ILE A 190 -19.65 8.33 12.75
N ASN A 191 -20.40 8.56 13.82
CA ASN A 191 -21.40 7.61 14.33
C ASN A 191 -22.83 7.92 13.81
N ASP A 192 -23.82 7.15 14.27
CA ASP A 192 -25.25 7.27 13.92
C ASP A 192 -25.85 8.65 14.18
N SER A 193 -25.38 9.38 15.19
CA SER A 193 -25.85 10.74 15.46
C SER A 193 -25.14 11.82 14.64
N GLY A 194 -24.27 11.42 13.70
CA GLY A 194 -23.44 12.33 12.93
C GLY A 194 -22.32 12.98 13.75
N MET A 195 -22.08 12.50 14.97
CA MET A 195 -21.01 12.98 15.82
C MET A 195 -19.69 12.43 15.31
N ARG A 196 -18.73 13.35 15.13
CA ARG A 196 -17.35 13.01 14.76
C ARG A 196 -16.63 12.61 16.04
N GLN A 197 -15.84 11.56 15.96
CA GLN A 197 -15.08 11.04 17.08
C GLN A 197 -13.59 11.41 16.94
N ASN A 198 -12.88 11.47 18.07
CA ASN A 198 -11.42 11.62 18.16
C ASN A 198 -10.80 10.62 19.14
N ASP A 199 -11.53 9.57 19.49
CA ASP A 199 -11.03 8.47 20.31
C ASP A 199 -10.00 7.65 19.51
N THR A 200 -9.01 7.12 20.22
CA THR A 200 -8.01 6.20 19.67
C THR A 200 -8.21 4.84 20.33
N TRP A 201 -8.40 3.81 19.52
CA TRP A 201 -8.59 2.45 19.97
C TRP A 201 -7.46 1.57 19.47
N ILE A 202 -7.11 0.55 20.25
CA ILE A 202 -6.13 -0.46 19.87
C ILE A 202 -6.76 -1.84 19.98
N ALA A 203 -6.53 -2.69 18.99
CA ALA A 203 -6.86 -4.11 19.05
C ALA A 203 -5.59 -4.96 18.98
N GLN A 204 -5.55 -5.99 19.82
CA GLN A 204 -4.44 -6.93 19.90
C GLN A 204 -4.97 -8.36 19.84
N GLU A 205 -4.17 -9.25 19.27
CA GLU A 205 -4.44 -10.68 19.32
C GLU A 205 -4.21 -11.18 20.76
N GLU A 206 -5.21 -11.90 21.28
CA GLU A 206 -5.17 -12.63 22.53
C GLU A 206 -4.98 -14.14 22.26
N ASN A 207 -5.08 -14.96 23.29
CA ASN A 207 -4.98 -16.42 23.15
C ASN A 207 -6.06 -16.96 22.19
N ASN A 208 -5.69 -17.95 21.36
CA ASN A 208 -6.58 -18.61 20.38
C ASN A 208 -7.07 -17.69 19.24
N SER A 209 -6.27 -16.70 18.84
CA SER A 209 -6.58 -15.81 17.69
C SER A 209 -7.89 -15.02 17.86
N THR A 210 -8.27 -14.74 19.10
CA THR A 210 -9.32 -13.77 19.41
C THR A 210 -8.72 -12.37 19.49
N PHE A 211 -9.44 -11.35 19.04
CA PHE A 211 -8.99 -9.96 19.13
C PHE A 211 -9.81 -9.19 20.14
N SER A 212 -9.17 -8.40 20.98
CA SER A 212 -9.87 -7.51 21.91
C SER A 212 -9.55 -6.06 21.64
N TRP A 213 -10.58 -5.22 21.69
CA TRP A 213 -10.45 -3.77 21.58
C TRP A 213 -10.30 -3.16 22.98
N ARG A 214 -9.42 -2.18 23.10
CA ARG A 214 -9.40 -1.27 24.26
C ARG A 214 -9.18 0.16 23.81
N LEU A 215 -9.71 1.09 24.60
CA LEU A 215 -9.42 2.51 24.43
C LEU A 215 -7.94 2.73 24.77
N LEU A 216 -7.20 3.34 23.84
CA LEU A 216 -5.80 3.69 24.06
C LEU A 216 -5.75 4.99 24.85
N GLU A 217 -4.98 5.00 25.94
CA GLU A 217 -4.68 6.23 26.65
C GLU A 217 -3.78 7.09 25.76
N VAL A 218 -4.21 8.32 25.48
CA VAL A 218 -3.44 9.28 24.69
C VAL A 218 -3.19 10.55 25.47
N GLY A 219 -2.09 11.22 25.17
CA GLY A 219 -1.75 12.52 25.77
C GLY A 219 -2.83 13.60 25.57
N PRO A 220 -2.71 14.75 26.26
CA PRO A 220 -3.73 15.80 26.27
C PRO A 220 -3.91 16.52 24.92
N VAL A 221 -2.95 16.35 24.01
CA VAL A 221 -2.98 16.89 22.66
C VAL A 221 -3.35 15.76 21.72
N ALA A 222 -4.43 15.96 20.94
CA ALA A 222 -4.95 14.98 20.00
C ALA A 222 -5.54 15.68 18.77
N PRO A 223 -5.66 14.99 17.63
CA PRO A 223 -6.30 15.54 16.45
C PRO A 223 -7.78 15.86 16.74
N PRO A 224 -8.34 16.95 16.19
CA PRO A 224 -9.76 17.23 16.34
C PRO A 224 -10.64 16.10 15.77
N PRO A 225 -11.88 15.95 16.28
CA PRO A 225 -12.81 14.93 15.81
C PRO A 225 -13.06 15.00 14.31
N ARG A 226 -12.97 13.86 13.63
CA ARG A 226 -13.00 13.79 12.16
C ARG A 226 -13.45 12.44 11.62
N GLY A 227 -13.97 12.44 10.40
CA GLY A 227 -14.17 11.24 9.58
C GLY A 227 -13.65 11.43 8.15
N ALA A 228 -13.63 10.37 7.35
CA ALA A 228 -13.18 10.36 5.95
C ALA A 228 -11.77 10.95 5.73
N HIS A 229 -10.90 10.85 6.75
CA HIS A 229 -9.47 11.10 6.65
C HIS A 229 -8.76 9.83 6.16
N ALA A 230 -7.48 9.96 5.81
CA ALA A 230 -6.66 8.81 5.45
C ALA A 230 -5.62 8.53 6.54
N CYS A 231 -5.17 7.27 6.61
CA CYS A 231 -4.11 6.85 7.49
C CYS A 231 -3.21 5.80 6.84
N CYS A 232 -1.99 5.66 7.37
CA CYS A 232 -1.17 4.47 7.19
C CYS A 232 -0.24 4.28 8.39
N SER A 233 0.36 3.10 8.53
CA SER A 233 1.55 2.91 9.36
C SER A 233 2.76 3.51 8.65
N ILE A 234 3.60 4.23 9.38
CA ILE A 234 4.93 4.66 8.90
C ILE A 234 5.94 3.55 9.20
N ASP A 235 5.84 2.99 10.39
CA ASP A 235 6.66 1.88 10.88
C ASP A 235 5.89 1.09 11.96
N ASN A 236 6.59 0.25 12.72
CA ASN A 236 6.02 -0.62 13.74
C ASN A 236 5.52 0.11 15.01
N ARG A 237 5.64 1.44 15.12
CA ARG A 237 5.19 2.22 16.28
C ARG A 237 4.52 3.54 15.92
N ARG A 238 4.52 3.94 14.64
CA ARG A 238 3.99 5.24 14.21
C ARG A 238 2.84 5.11 13.21
N MET A 239 1.76 5.85 13.47
CA MET A 239 0.63 6.05 12.55
C MET A 239 0.64 7.46 12.00
N LEU A 240 0.48 7.62 10.69
CA LEU A 240 0.20 8.92 10.08
C LEU A 240 -1.31 9.06 9.83
N ILE A 241 -1.86 10.25 10.08
CA ILE A 241 -3.16 10.65 9.54
C ILE A 241 -3.06 12.00 8.83
N HIS A 242 -3.89 12.20 7.80
CA HIS A 242 -4.01 13.49 7.13
C HIS A 242 -5.46 13.80 6.75
N GLY A 243 -5.83 15.07 6.92
CA GLY A 243 -7.08 15.64 6.44
C GLY A 243 -8.35 15.06 7.06
N GLY A 244 -9.37 14.86 6.23
CA GLY A 244 -10.71 14.41 6.61
C GLY A 244 -11.74 15.52 6.70
N ILE A 245 -12.88 15.20 7.30
CA ILE A 245 -14.02 16.09 7.52
C ILE A 245 -14.18 16.26 9.04
N GLY A 246 -13.94 17.46 9.52
CA GLY A 246 -14.10 17.84 10.93
C GLY A 246 -15.53 18.24 11.28
N LEU A 247 -15.62 19.08 12.32
CA LEU A 247 -16.88 19.68 12.76
C LEU A 247 -17.46 20.60 11.67
N SER A 248 -18.79 20.68 11.64
CA SER A 248 -19.56 21.48 10.66
C SER A 248 -19.29 21.14 9.19
N GLY A 249 -18.70 19.97 8.89
CA GLY A 249 -18.42 19.54 7.51
C GLY A 249 -17.17 20.15 6.87
N THR A 250 -16.38 20.89 7.63
CA THR A 250 -15.13 21.52 7.17
C THR A 250 -14.11 20.44 6.79
N ARG A 251 -13.49 20.51 5.59
CA ARG A 251 -12.36 19.61 5.32
C ARG A 251 -11.11 20.13 5.99
N LEU A 252 -10.34 19.20 6.55
CA LEU A 252 -9.10 19.46 7.25
C LEU A 252 -7.93 19.16 6.32
N GLY A 253 -6.79 19.81 6.57
CA GLY A 253 -5.52 19.59 5.84
C GLY A 253 -4.33 19.47 6.80
N ASP A 254 -4.60 19.21 8.08
CA ASP A 254 -3.59 18.97 9.09
C ASP A 254 -3.06 17.54 9.03
N THR A 255 -1.79 17.38 9.38
CA THR A 255 -1.10 16.09 9.47
C THR A 255 -0.76 15.80 10.92
N TRP A 256 -1.03 14.57 11.36
CA TRP A 256 -0.73 14.13 12.70
C TRP A 256 -0.04 12.78 12.69
N VAL A 257 0.89 12.59 13.61
CA VAL A 257 1.61 11.34 13.84
C VAL A 257 1.31 10.85 15.24
N LEU A 258 0.80 9.63 15.36
CA LEU A 258 0.70 8.92 16.64
C LEU A 258 1.99 8.15 16.87
N PHE A 259 2.56 8.28 18.07
CA PHE A 259 3.67 7.48 18.55
C PHE A 259 3.17 6.54 19.64
N LEU A 260 3.30 5.24 19.43
CA LEU A 260 2.93 4.22 20.41
C LEU A 260 4.09 3.94 21.37
N SER A 261 3.75 3.70 22.64
CA SER A 261 4.69 3.21 23.64
C SER A 261 5.13 1.78 23.35
N GLU A 262 6.26 1.35 23.90
CA GLU A 262 6.80 0.02 23.61
C GLU A 262 5.89 -1.12 24.07
N ASN A 263 5.23 -0.94 25.21
CA ASN A 263 4.25 -1.87 25.78
C ASN A 263 2.83 -1.64 25.23
N LEU A 264 2.66 -0.74 24.25
CA LEU A 264 1.39 -0.38 23.62
C LEU A 264 0.34 0.20 24.59
N SER A 265 0.68 0.50 25.84
CA SER A 265 -0.29 0.96 26.84
C SER A 265 -0.71 2.41 26.63
N PHE A 266 0.14 3.26 26.03
CA PHE A 266 -0.15 4.66 25.79
C PHE A 266 0.31 5.12 24.39
N GLY A 267 -0.26 6.23 23.92
CA GLY A 267 0.16 6.89 22.69
C GLY A 267 0.28 8.41 22.84
N THR A 268 1.11 9.04 22.02
CA THR A 268 1.20 10.52 21.96
C THR A 268 1.00 10.99 20.53
N TRP A 269 0.06 11.90 20.33
CA TRP A 269 -0.17 12.54 19.05
C TRP A 269 0.69 13.80 18.93
N HIS A 270 1.36 13.95 17.78
CA HIS A 270 2.07 15.16 17.41
C HIS A 270 1.54 15.68 16.09
N GLN A 271 1.23 16.97 16.03
CA GLN A 271 0.88 17.63 14.77
C GLN A 271 2.17 17.96 14.02
N THR A 272 2.25 17.55 12.75
CA THR A 272 3.31 17.95 11.85
C THR A 272 2.83 19.11 11.00
N VAL A 273 3.62 20.18 10.97
CA VAL A 273 3.39 21.33 10.09
C VAL A 273 4.56 21.43 9.13
N SER A 274 4.30 21.36 7.83
CA SER A 274 5.29 21.54 6.78
C SER A 274 4.76 22.47 5.71
N HIS A 275 5.67 23.16 5.01
CA HIS A 275 5.35 23.90 3.80
C HIS A 275 6.36 23.55 2.70
N PRO A 276 5.91 23.16 1.50
CA PRO A 276 4.50 23.04 1.07
C PRO A 276 3.73 21.90 1.78
N ALA A 277 2.41 21.85 1.59
CA ALA A 277 1.53 20.80 2.10
C ALA A 277 0.31 20.58 1.16
N PRO A 278 -0.29 19.37 1.15
CA PRO A 278 -1.52 19.11 0.42
C PRO A 278 -2.67 20.00 0.91
N SER A 279 -3.56 20.37 -0.01
CA SER A 279 -4.78 21.10 0.31
C SER A 279 -5.72 20.28 1.23
N PRO A 280 -6.57 20.93 2.05
CA PRO A 280 -7.57 20.25 2.86
C PRO A 280 -8.50 19.36 2.02
N ARG A 281 -8.68 18.09 2.43
CA ARG A 281 -9.32 17.07 1.60
C ARG A 281 -9.87 15.89 2.40
N SER A 282 -10.75 15.10 1.78
CA SER A 282 -11.34 13.88 2.36
C SER A 282 -11.47 12.75 1.33
N GLY A 283 -11.56 11.50 1.79
CA GLY A 283 -11.70 10.31 0.93
C GLY A 283 -10.50 10.04 0.00
N HIS A 284 -9.34 10.60 0.32
CA HIS A 284 -8.05 10.28 -0.29
C HIS A 284 -7.45 9.03 0.36
N THR A 285 -6.30 8.59 -0.12
CA THR A 285 -5.55 7.46 0.44
C THR A 285 -4.17 7.91 0.95
N LEU A 286 -3.63 7.15 1.92
CA LEU A 286 -2.24 7.20 2.34
C LEU A 286 -1.66 5.79 2.23
N THR A 287 -0.50 5.66 1.60
CA THR A 287 0.19 4.37 1.45
C THR A 287 1.67 4.54 1.73
N CYS A 288 2.18 3.86 2.77
CA CYS A 288 3.62 3.84 3.03
C CYS A 288 4.35 3.04 1.93
N ILE A 289 5.45 3.59 1.43
CA ILE A 289 6.33 2.99 0.43
C ILE A 289 7.78 3.10 0.92
N GLY A 290 8.54 2.01 0.76
CA GLY A 290 9.89 1.95 1.33
C GLY A 290 9.88 2.12 2.85
N GLU A 291 10.93 2.73 3.40
CA GLU A 291 11.11 2.84 4.85
C GLU A 291 10.64 4.18 5.44
N SER A 292 10.50 5.23 4.63
CA SER A 292 10.31 6.60 5.14
C SER A 292 9.33 7.46 4.36
N ARG A 293 8.70 6.96 3.29
CA ARG A 293 7.83 7.77 2.44
C ARG A 293 6.39 7.30 2.51
N THR A 294 5.46 8.22 2.69
CA THR A 294 4.02 7.93 2.57
C THR A 294 3.41 8.68 1.40
N VAL A 295 2.84 7.96 0.45
CA VAL A 295 2.15 8.53 -0.70
C VAL A 295 0.73 8.95 -0.34
N LEU A 296 0.36 10.17 -0.68
CA LEU A 296 -1.01 10.65 -0.71
C LEU A 296 -1.49 10.72 -2.16
N PHE A 297 -2.70 10.22 -2.42
CA PHE A 297 -3.32 10.36 -3.74
C PHE A 297 -4.81 10.74 -3.68
N GLY A 298 -5.17 11.71 -4.51
CA GLY A 298 -6.54 12.08 -4.84
C GLY A 298 -7.37 12.61 -3.67
N GLY A 299 -8.65 12.24 -3.66
CA GLY A 299 -9.64 12.70 -2.68
C GLY A 299 -10.54 13.82 -3.20
N ARG A 300 -11.29 14.43 -2.29
CA ARG A 300 -12.18 15.56 -2.56
C ARG A 300 -11.79 16.77 -1.73
N GLY A 301 -11.51 17.88 -2.41
CA GLY A 301 -11.04 19.13 -1.81
C GLY A 301 -12.15 20.01 -1.23
N MET A 302 -11.78 21.25 -0.90
CA MET A 302 -12.67 22.26 -0.29
C MET A 302 -13.74 22.78 -1.25
N GLY A 303 -13.40 22.94 -2.53
CA GLY A 303 -14.34 23.31 -3.59
C GLY A 303 -15.15 22.13 -4.12
N TYR A 304 -15.10 20.97 -3.45
CA TYR A 304 -15.73 19.70 -3.87
C TYR A 304 -15.16 19.11 -5.15
N GLU A 305 -14.07 19.67 -5.66
CA GLU A 305 -13.28 19.12 -6.75
C GLU A 305 -12.73 17.74 -6.35
N VAL A 306 -12.73 16.82 -7.31
CA VAL A 306 -12.08 15.52 -7.16
C VAL A 306 -10.65 15.67 -7.67
N LEU A 307 -9.70 15.31 -6.82
CA LEU A 307 -8.29 15.57 -6.98
C LEU A 307 -7.59 14.36 -7.63
N ASP A 308 -6.51 14.62 -8.34
CA ASP A 308 -5.59 13.66 -8.97
C ASP A 308 -4.12 13.91 -8.61
N ASP A 309 -3.86 14.86 -7.70
CA ASP A 309 -2.52 15.20 -7.27
C ASP A 309 -1.91 14.11 -6.38
N VAL A 310 -0.59 13.99 -6.47
CA VAL A 310 0.21 13.04 -5.70
C VAL A 310 1.19 13.83 -4.84
N TRP A 311 1.26 13.46 -3.57
CA TRP A 311 2.27 13.95 -2.65
C TRP A 311 2.97 12.76 -2.01
N TYR A 312 4.20 12.95 -1.54
CA TYR A 312 4.74 12.07 -0.51
C TYR A 312 5.07 12.86 0.74
N PHE A 313 4.81 12.26 1.89
CA PHE A 313 5.32 12.70 3.18
C PHE A 313 6.64 11.97 3.42
N ASP A 314 7.74 12.71 3.54
CA ASP A 314 9.00 12.16 4.03
C ASP A 314 8.96 12.14 5.55
N SER A 315 9.34 11.01 6.13
CA SER A 315 9.41 10.75 7.56
C SER A 315 10.80 10.27 8.00
N SER A 316 11.81 10.52 7.17
CA SER A 316 13.21 10.31 7.51
C SER A 316 13.67 11.27 8.61
N GLU A 317 14.77 10.92 9.28
CA GLU A 317 15.36 11.78 10.31
C GLU A 317 15.82 13.14 9.75
N GLU A 318 16.19 13.19 8.45
CA GLU A 318 16.69 14.39 7.79
C GLU A 318 15.57 15.31 7.26
N HIS A 319 14.40 14.77 6.95
CA HIS A 319 13.26 15.54 6.42
C HIS A 319 11.93 15.01 6.94
N LEU A 320 11.18 15.88 7.63
CA LEU A 320 9.80 15.61 8.05
C LEU A 320 8.86 16.60 7.36
N GLY A 321 8.21 16.17 6.28
CA GLY A 321 7.36 17.08 5.52
C GLY A 321 6.82 16.54 4.21
N TRP A 322 5.89 17.32 3.65
CA TRP A 322 5.26 17.01 2.38
C TRP A 322 6.06 17.52 1.18
N VAL A 323 6.14 16.69 0.15
CA VAL A 323 6.73 17.02 -1.14
C VAL A 323 5.72 16.69 -2.24
N ALA A 324 5.44 17.68 -3.10
CA ALA A 324 4.57 17.49 -4.25
C ALA A 324 5.29 16.64 -5.31
N VAL A 325 4.61 15.63 -5.85
CA VAL A 325 5.11 14.81 -6.95
C VAL A 325 4.51 15.32 -8.24
N LEU A 326 5.34 15.99 -9.04
CA LEU A 326 4.93 16.48 -10.34
C LEU A 326 5.11 15.39 -11.40
N PHE A 327 4.05 15.18 -12.16
CA PHE A 327 4.03 14.36 -13.37
C PHE A 327 4.04 15.27 -14.59
N GLU A 328 4.61 14.78 -15.68
CA GLU A 328 4.42 15.43 -16.98
C GLU A 328 2.91 15.44 -17.33
N PRO A 329 2.42 16.48 -18.02
CA PRO A 329 1.03 16.51 -18.45
C PRO A 329 0.68 15.23 -19.21
N MET A 330 -0.30 14.49 -18.71
CA MET A 330 -0.75 13.26 -19.34
C MET A 330 -2.16 13.45 -19.89
N ASP A 331 -2.42 12.91 -21.08
CA ASP A 331 -3.75 12.87 -21.69
C ASP A 331 -4.80 12.09 -20.85
N ILE A 332 -4.35 11.40 -19.80
CA ILE A 332 -5.16 10.57 -18.90
C ILE A 332 -5.46 11.22 -17.53
N ALA A 333 -5.08 12.48 -17.28
CA ALA A 333 -5.23 13.11 -15.95
C ALA A 333 -6.67 13.01 -15.39
N ALA A 334 -7.68 13.27 -16.23
CA ALA A 334 -9.09 13.13 -15.83
C ALA A 334 -9.48 11.70 -15.41
N ALA A 335 -8.85 10.67 -16.00
CA ALA A 335 -9.07 9.28 -15.61
C ALA A 335 -8.43 8.95 -14.25
N LEU A 336 -7.43 9.71 -13.82
CA LEU A 336 -6.76 9.52 -12.53
C LEU A 336 -7.56 10.12 -11.38
N ALA A 337 -8.17 11.30 -11.57
CA ALA A 337 -8.95 11.98 -10.53
C ALA A 337 -9.98 11.05 -9.89
N ARG A 338 -9.88 10.84 -8.57
CA ARG A 338 -10.76 9.92 -7.85
C ARG A 338 -10.82 10.17 -6.34
N VAL A 339 -11.97 9.85 -5.75
CA VAL A 339 -12.22 9.82 -4.30
C VAL A 339 -12.86 8.50 -3.89
N GLY A 340 -12.59 8.03 -2.66
CA GLY A 340 -13.11 6.75 -2.16
C GLY A 340 -12.51 5.54 -2.89
N HIS A 341 -11.33 5.67 -3.48
CA HIS A 341 -10.58 4.55 -4.04
C HIS A 341 -9.81 3.83 -2.94
N SER A 342 -9.36 2.61 -3.22
CA SER A 342 -8.32 1.95 -2.41
C SER A 342 -6.95 2.16 -3.04
N ALA A 343 -5.92 2.19 -2.19
CA ALA A 343 -4.52 2.23 -2.60
C ALA A 343 -3.72 1.38 -1.63
N SER A 344 -3.03 0.37 -2.14
CA SER A 344 -2.29 -0.61 -1.35
C SER A 344 -0.87 -0.76 -1.87
N LEU A 345 0.09 -0.88 -0.96
CA LEU A 345 1.45 -1.29 -1.30
C LEU A 345 1.41 -2.72 -1.82
N ILE A 346 2.07 -2.96 -2.95
CA ILE A 346 2.17 -4.28 -3.56
C ILE A 346 3.63 -4.69 -3.75
N SER A 347 3.86 -5.98 -4.00
CA SER A 347 5.17 -6.50 -4.39
C SER A 347 5.77 -5.70 -5.53
N GLY A 348 7.05 -5.36 -5.38
CA GLY A 348 7.71 -4.44 -6.29
C GLY A 348 7.74 -2.98 -5.85
N GLY A 349 7.26 -2.66 -4.64
CA GLY A 349 7.39 -1.33 -4.04
C GLY A 349 6.47 -0.26 -4.65
N ARG A 350 5.42 -0.69 -5.36
CA ARG A 350 4.49 0.20 -6.07
C ARG A 350 3.14 0.24 -5.38
N VAL A 351 2.33 1.23 -5.73
CA VAL A 351 0.98 1.39 -5.19
C VAL A 351 -0.03 0.94 -6.23
N LEU A 352 -0.84 -0.06 -5.90
CA LEU A 352 -1.97 -0.49 -6.71
C LEU A 352 -3.23 0.25 -6.24
N ILE A 353 -3.90 0.89 -7.19
CA ILE A 353 -5.11 1.69 -6.98
C ILE A 353 -6.28 1.01 -7.69
N TYR A 354 -7.41 0.94 -7.00
CA TYR A 354 -8.64 0.38 -7.55
C TYR A 354 -9.86 1.25 -7.22
N GLY A 355 -10.72 1.41 -8.22
CA GLY A 355 -12.03 2.05 -8.11
C GLY A 355 -12.02 3.51 -7.67
N GLY A 356 -13.02 3.89 -6.89
CA GLY A 356 -13.33 5.27 -6.52
C GLY A 356 -14.42 5.87 -7.41
N GLU A 357 -14.65 7.17 -7.28
CA GLU A 357 -15.59 7.92 -8.14
C GLU A 357 -14.96 9.22 -8.64
N ASP A 358 -15.40 9.69 -9.81
CA ASP A 358 -14.97 10.96 -10.41
C ASP A 358 -15.78 12.18 -9.91
N SER A 359 -15.55 13.35 -10.51
CA SER A 359 -16.27 14.59 -10.21
C SER A 359 -17.76 14.54 -10.53
N TYR A 360 -18.18 13.66 -11.44
CA TYR A 360 -19.57 13.42 -11.82
C TYR A 360 -20.22 12.29 -11.01
N ARG A 361 -19.48 11.73 -10.03
CA ARG A 361 -19.88 10.58 -9.22
C ARG A 361 -20.05 9.29 -10.03
N HIS A 362 -19.42 9.20 -11.20
CA HIS A 362 -19.30 7.92 -11.89
C HIS A 362 -18.29 7.06 -11.14
N ARG A 363 -18.74 5.88 -10.71
CA ARG A 363 -17.87 4.91 -10.04
C ARG A 363 -16.96 4.24 -11.06
N LYS A 364 -15.74 3.96 -10.62
CA LYS A 364 -14.68 3.35 -11.42
C LYS A 364 -14.48 1.89 -11.01
N ASP A 365 -14.05 1.08 -11.96
CA ASP A 365 -13.64 -0.34 -11.83
C ASP A 365 -12.22 -0.56 -12.38
N ASP A 366 -11.47 0.53 -12.61
CA ASP A 366 -10.15 0.46 -13.22
C ASP A 366 -9.04 0.22 -12.20
N PHE A 367 -8.00 -0.48 -12.65
CA PHE A 367 -6.77 -0.71 -11.91
C PHE A 367 -5.67 0.19 -12.44
N TRP A 368 -5.02 0.91 -11.53
CA TRP A 368 -3.87 1.76 -11.82
C TRP A 368 -2.70 1.41 -10.94
N LEU A 369 -1.52 1.39 -11.53
CA LEU A 369 -0.26 1.22 -10.86
C LEU A 369 0.46 2.56 -10.82
N LEU A 370 0.84 2.99 -9.62
CA LEU A 370 1.67 4.16 -9.38
C LEU A 370 3.07 3.70 -8.97
N ASP A 371 4.07 4.07 -9.79
CA ASP A 371 5.49 3.86 -9.51
C ASP A 371 6.19 5.20 -9.34
N ILE A 372 6.57 5.52 -8.11
CA ILE A 372 7.34 6.72 -7.77
C ILE A 372 8.72 6.40 -7.15
N GLN A 373 9.19 5.17 -7.30
CA GLN A 373 10.45 4.73 -6.71
C GLN A 373 11.66 5.08 -7.60
N HIS A 374 12.82 5.29 -6.98
CA HIS A 374 14.10 5.48 -7.68
C HIS A 374 14.08 6.55 -8.77
N GLY A 375 13.33 7.64 -8.55
CA GLY A 375 13.19 8.74 -9.51
C GLY A 375 12.24 8.48 -10.68
N ARG A 376 11.69 7.26 -10.82
CA ARG A 376 10.58 6.99 -11.74
C ARG A 376 9.33 7.69 -11.23
N ARG A 377 8.47 8.14 -12.13
CA ARG A 377 7.15 8.73 -11.84
C ARG A 377 6.19 8.29 -12.95
N VAL A 378 5.63 7.11 -12.80
CA VAL A 378 4.85 6.46 -13.86
C VAL A 378 3.49 6.03 -13.33
N TRP A 379 2.47 6.38 -14.10
CA TRP A 379 1.14 5.78 -14.01
C TRP A 379 0.99 4.73 -15.10
N ARG A 380 0.45 3.57 -14.75
CA ARG A 380 0.13 2.51 -15.72
C ARG A 380 -1.23 1.91 -15.41
N ARG A 381 -2.12 1.90 -16.40
CA ARG A 381 -3.39 1.17 -16.30
C ARG A 381 -3.12 -0.33 -16.46
N LEU A 382 -3.67 -1.14 -15.57
CA LEU A 382 -3.56 -2.59 -15.63
C LEU A 382 -4.82 -3.19 -16.25
N LYS A 383 -4.65 -4.30 -16.98
CA LYS A 383 -5.75 -5.12 -17.49
C LYS A 383 -6.21 -6.10 -16.41
N CYS A 384 -7.51 -6.32 -16.32
CA CYS A 384 -8.08 -7.32 -15.40
C CYS A 384 -8.41 -8.60 -16.17
N GLU A 385 -7.89 -9.73 -15.72
CA GLU A 385 -8.20 -11.06 -16.24
C GLU A 385 -9.04 -11.85 -15.21
N GLY A 386 -9.85 -12.81 -15.69
CA GLY A 386 -10.72 -13.60 -14.82
C GLY A 386 -12.01 -12.87 -14.44
N TYR A 387 -12.33 -12.85 -13.14
CA TYR A 387 -13.48 -12.13 -12.60
C TYR A 387 -13.38 -10.63 -12.96
N GLN A 388 -14.50 -9.97 -13.25
CA GLN A 388 -14.53 -8.54 -13.54
C GLN A 388 -15.26 -7.83 -12.39
N PRO A 389 -14.52 -7.28 -11.42
CA PRO A 389 -15.10 -6.51 -10.32
C PRO A 389 -15.94 -5.33 -10.84
N ARG A 390 -17.11 -5.11 -10.22
CA ARG A 390 -17.96 -3.96 -10.54
C ARG A 390 -17.38 -2.64 -10.03
N SER A 391 -17.78 -1.57 -10.71
CA SER A 391 -17.50 -0.19 -10.31
C SER A 391 -17.92 0.07 -8.87
N ARG A 392 -17.00 0.62 -8.06
CA ARG A 392 -17.26 0.85 -6.64
C ARG A 392 -16.43 1.98 -6.05
N SER A 393 -16.94 2.56 -4.98
CA SER A 393 -16.31 3.66 -4.24
C SER A 393 -16.46 3.43 -2.73
N PHE A 394 -15.58 4.00 -1.91
CA PHE A 394 -15.55 3.86 -0.46
C PHE A 394 -15.52 2.39 0.01
N HIS A 395 -14.98 1.50 -0.81
CA HIS A 395 -14.60 0.14 -0.45
C HIS A 395 -13.26 0.17 0.30
N ARG A 396 -12.82 -0.97 0.82
CA ARG A 396 -11.46 -1.13 1.35
C ARG A 396 -10.74 -2.27 0.69
N ALA A 397 -9.43 -2.14 0.61
CA ALA A 397 -8.53 -3.18 0.17
C ALA A 397 -7.35 -3.29 1.14
N CYS A 398 -6.84 -4.50 1.33
CA CYS A 398 -5.59 -4.76 2.05
C CYS A 398 -4.78 -5.83 1.30
N ALA A 399 -3.47 -5.66 1.25
CA ALA A 399 -2.56 -6.67 0.73
C ALA A 399 -2.22 -7.70 1.82
N ASP A 400 -1.92 -8.93 1.42
CA ASP A 400 -1.29 -9.92 2.28
C ASP A 400 0.17 -9.56 2.60
N GLU A 401 0.81 -10.33 3.48
CA GLU A 401 2.22 -10.15 3.86
C GLU A 401 3.18 -10.27 2.67
N SER A 402 2.80 -11.02 1.63
CA SER A 402 3.62 -11.14 0.43
C SER A 402 3.52 -9.91 -0.47
N GLY A 403 2.42 -9.15 -0.41
CA GLY A 403 2.12 -8.05 -1.33
C GLY A 403 1.62 -8.52 -2.70
N CYS A 404 1.39 -9.82 -2.88
CA CYS A 404 0.99 -10.43 -4.15
C CYS A 404 -0.52 -10.63 -4.26
N TYR A 405 -1.24 -10.66 -3.14
CA TYR A 405 -2.69 -10.83 -3.09
C TYR A 405 -3.31 -9.65 -2.37
N LEU A 406 -4.32 -9.04 -2.98
CA LEU A 406 -5.09 -7.97 -2.37
C LEU A 406 -6.54 -8.39 -2.22
N TYR A 407 -7.05 -8.27 -1.00
CA TYR A 407 -8.44 -8.56 -0.67
C TYR A 407 -9.23 -7.26 -0.73
N VAL A 408 -10.33 -7.25 -1.47
CA VAL A 408 -11.19 -6.08 -1.65
C VAL A 408 -12.59 -6.42 -1.17
N PHE A 409 -13.14 -5.60 -0.26
CA PHE A 409 -14.46 -5.81 0.30
C PHE A 409 -15.33 -4.56 0.24
N GLY A 410 -16.61 -4.80 -0.06
CA GLY A 410 -17.70 -3.84 0.03
C GLY A 410 -17.54 -2.60 -0.83
N GLY A 411 -18.04 -1.48 -0.33
CA GLY A 411 -18.14 -0.19 -1.02
C GLY A 411 -19.54 0.13 -1.48
N MET A 412 -19.73 1.38 -1.92
CA MET A 412 -20.94 1.82 -2.60
C MET A 412 -20.86 1.45 -4.08
N VAL A 413 -21.98 0.98 -4.63
CA VAL A 413 -22.14 0.55 -6.03
C VAL A 413 -23.34 1.23 -6.68
N ASP A 414 -23.35 1.23 -8.01
CA ASP A 414 -24.51 1.71 -8.77
C ASP A 414 -25.66 0.68 -8.66
N GLY A 415 -26.83 1.11 -8.19
CA GLY A 415 -28.03 0.27 -8.11
C GLY A 415 -28.91 0.39 -9.36
N ILE A 416 -29.67 -0.66 -9.68
CA ILE A 416 -30.78 -0.56 -10.64
C ILE A 416 -31.89 0.25 -9.96
N LEU A 417 -32.29 1.38 -10.56
CA LEU A 417 -33.46 2.16 -10.14
C LEU A 417 -34.71 1.30 -10.30
N GLN A 418 -35.20 0.69 -9.21
CA GLN A 418 -36.58 0.23 -9.19
C GLN A 418 -37.48 1.47 -9.00
N PRO A 419 -38.54 1.67 -9.80
CA PRO A 419 -39.39 2.87 -9.74
C PRO A 419 -40.04 3.12 -8.36
N ALA A 420 -40.09 2.10 -7.51
CA ALA A 420 -40.67 2.16 -6.16
C ALA A 420 -39.63 2.38 -5.04
N GLU A 421 -38.33 2.34 -5.33
CA GLU A 421 -37.28 2.56 -4.35
C GLU A 421 -36.73 3.99 -4.47
N PRO A 422 -36.85 4.84 -3.43
CA PRO A 422 -36.30 6.19 -3.46
C PRO A 422 -34.78 6.10 -3.56
N SER A 423 -34.21 6.56 -4.69
CA SER A 423 -32.78 6.86 -4.89
C SER A 423 -31.82 6.24 -3.85
N GLY A 424 -31.71 4.91 -3.83
CA GLY A 424 -31.05 4.19 -2.74
C GLY A 424 -29.54 4.14 -2.93
N LEU A 425 -28.79 4.58 -1.93
CA LEU A 425 -27.38 4.20 -1.79
C LEU A 425 -27.32 2.69 -1.60
N ARG A 426 -26.81 1.96 -2.61
CA ARG A 426 -26.57 0.52 -2.49
C ARG A 426 -25.13 0.26 -2.07
N PHE A 427 -24.99 -0.74 -1.22
CA PHE A 427 -23.72 -1.22 -0.73
C PHE A 427 -23.48 -2.62 -1.26
N ASP A 428 -22.22 -2.90 -1.58
CA ASP A 428 -21.79 -4.24 -1.94
C ASP A 428 -21.30 -4.97 -0.68
N GLY A 429 -21.50 -6.29 -0.65
CA GLY A 429 -20.97 -7.21 0.35
C GLY A 429 -19.97 -8.21 -0.25
N GLN A 430 -19.62 -8.05 -1.52
CA GLN A 430 -18.73 -8.98 -2.20
C GLN A 430 -17.28 -8.83 -1.74
N LEU A 431 -16.67 -9.98 -1.46
CA LEU A 431 -15.23 -10.17 -1.26
C LEU A 431 -14.60 -10.73 -2.54
N PHE A 432 -13.55 -10.10 -3.04
CA PHE A 432 -12.74 -10.65 -4.13
C PHE A 432 -11.25 -10.43 -3.88
N VAL A 433 -10.43 -11.24 -4.55
CA VAL A 433 -8.97 -11.17 -4.52
C VAL A 433 -8.47 -10.65 -5.84
N VAL A 434 -7.49 -9.76 -5.77
CA VAL A 434 -6.65 -9.32 -6.89
C VAL A 434 -5.28 -9.96 -6.70
N GLU A 435 -4.92 -10.85 -7.61
CA GLU A 435 -3.63 -11.51 -7.67
C GLU A 435 -2.72 -10.80 -8.68
N LEU A 436 -1.49 -10.51 -8.26
CA LEU A 436 -0.45 -10.11 -9.18
C LEU A 436 0.00 -11.33 -10.01
N LEU A 437 -0.05 -11.23 -11.33
CA LEU A 437 0.41 -12.30 -12.22
C LEU A 437 1.94 -12.40 -12.20
N ILE A 438 2.46 -13.16 -11.25
CA ILE A 438 3.87 -13.27 -10.89
C ILE A 438 4.57 -14.50 -11.47
#